data_AF-A0A349PPL1-F1
#
_entry.id   AF-A0A349PPL1-F1
#
_cell.length_a   1.000
_cell.length_b   1.000
_cell.length_c   1.000
_cell.angle_alpha   90.00
_cell.angle_beta   90.00
_cell.angle_gamma   90.00
#
_symmetry.space_group_name_H-M   'P 1'
#
loop_
_entity.id
_entity.type
_entity.pdbx_description
1 polymer ?
#
loop_
_entity_poly.entity_id
_entity_poly.type
_entity_poly.pdbx_seq_one_letter_code
_entity_poly.pdbx_strand_id
1 'polypeptide(L)' 'MRWTIKPKPSEEKVKLLAEALNVEEFVATLLVQRGIETFDQAREFFRPTLADLHNPYLMKDMEKAVER' A
#
# COMPACT_ATOMS: atom_id res chain seq x y z
N MET A 1 13.95 -18.38 9.45
CA MET A 1 12.94 -17.58 8.73
C MET A 1 11.94 -18.53 8.08
N ARG A 2 10.64 -18.32 8.27
CA ARG A 2 9.58 -19.18 7.70
C ARG A 2 8.80 -18.35 6.67
N TRP A 3 8.98 -18.66 5.40
CA TRP A 3 8.17 -18.06 4.34
C TRP A 3 6.74 -18.57 4.48
N THR A 4 5.77 -17.65 4.56
CA THR A 4 4.35 -17.97 4.68
C THR A 4 3.61 -17.37 3.50
N ILE A 5 2.83 -18.19 2.81
CA ILE A 5 2.02 -17.77 1.68
C ILE A 5 0.79 -17.08 2.26
N LYS A 6 0.52 -15.84 1.83
CA LYS A 6 -0.72 -15.16 2.21
C LYS A 6 -1.93 -15.86 1.57
N PRO A 7 -3.06 -15.97 2.27
CA PRO A 7 -4.28 -16.52 1.70
C PRO A 7 -4.70 -15.70 0.47
N LYS A 8 -5.39 -16.36 -0.47
CA LYS A 8 -6.00 -15.67 -1.60
C LYS A 8 -7.13 -14.77 -1.08
N PRO A 9 -7.16 -13.48 -1.47
CA PRO A 9 -8.24 -12.57 -1.12
C PRO A 9 -9.55 -12.94 -1.84
N SER A 10 -10.66 -12.30 -1.44
CA SER A 10 -11.97 -12.48 -2.10
C SER A 10 -11.89 -12.10 -3.58
N GLU A 11 -12.26 -13.01 -4.47
CA GLU A 11 -12.29 -12.79 -5.93
C GLU A 11 -13.21 -11.62 -6.31
N GLU A 12 -14.32 -11.44 -5.60
CA GLU A 12 -15.25 -10.32 -5.83
C GLU A 12 -14.56 -8.97 -5.60
N LYS A 13 -13.84 -8.83 -4.48
CA LYS A 13 -13.10 -7.59 -4.17
C LYS A 13 -12.00 -7.34 -5.17
N VAL A 14 -11.30 -8.38 -5.61
CA VAL A 14 -10.24 -8.28 -6.61
C VAL A 14 -10.81 -7.80 -7.95
N LYS A 15 -11.92 -8.37 -8.42
CA LYS A 15 -12.57 -7.95 -9.68
C LYS A 15 -13.06 -6.50 -9.62
N LEU A 16 -13.78 -6.14 -8.55
CA LEU A 16 -14.27 -4.78 -8.35
C LEU A 16 -13.12 -3.76 -8.36
N LEU A 17 -12.02 -4.07 -7.68
CA LEU A 17 -10.87 -3.18 -7.61
C LEU A 17 -10.09 -3.13 -8.94
N ALA A 18 -9.95 -4.26 -9.63
CA ALA A 18 -9.31 -4.34 -10.94
C ALA A 18 -10.06 -3.50 -11.99
N GLU A 19 -11.39 -3.60 -12.02
CA GLU A 19 -12.25 -2.79 -12.88
C GLU A 19 -12.19 -1.30 -12.51
N ALA A 20 -12.30 -0.98 -11.22
CA ALA A 20 -12.29 0.42 -10.75
C ALA A 20 -10.95 1.13 -11.03
N LEU A 21 -9.82 0.42 -10.95
CA LEU A 21 -8.49 0.97 -11.21
C LEU A 21 -8.02 0.77 -12.66
N ASN A 22 -8.76 -0.02 -13.45
CA ASN A 22 -8.37 -0.44 -14.79
C ASN A 22 -6.96 -1.07 -14.83
N VAL A 23 -6.72 -2.06 -13.95
CA VAL A 23 -5.44 -2.78 -13.81
C VAL A 23 -5.63 -4.29 -13.93
N GLU A 24 -4.54 -5.03 -14.12
CA GLU A 24 -4.59 -6.49 -14.12
C GLU A 24 -5.00 -7.07 -12.76
N GLU A 25 -5.70 -8.20 -12.79
CA GLU A 25 -6.21 -8.93 -11.63
C GLU A 25 -5.11 -9.28 -10.62
N PHE A 26 -3.90 -9.56 -11.10
CA PHE A 26 -2.74 -9.80 -10.25
C PHE A 26 -2.37 -8.58 -9.39
N VAL A 27 -2.43 -7.37 -9.98
CA VAL A 27 -2.16 -6.11 -9.26
C VAL A 27 -3.25 -5.87 -8.22
N ALA A 28 -4.51 -6.02 -8.59
CA ALA A 28 -5.64 -5.88 -7.66
C ALA A 28 -5.55 -6.89 -6.51
N THR A 29 -5.14 -8.14 -6.78
CA THR A 29 -4.89 -9.17 -5.76
C THR A 29 -3.86 -8.70 -4.73
N LEU A 30 -2.75 -8.12 -5.19
CA LEU A 30 -1.69 -7.61 -4.32
C LEU A 30 -2.13 -6.40 -3.48
N LEU A 31 -3.04 -5.57 -4.00
CA LEU A 31 -3.63 -4.45 -3.28
C LEU A 31 -4.57 -4.94 -2.17
N VAL A 32 -5.48 -5.88 -2.49
CA VAL A 32 -6.39 -6.45 -1.48
C VAL A 32 -5.60 -7.19 -0.39
N GLN A 33 -4.51 -7.90 -0.74
CA GLN A 33 -3.61 -8.53 0.26
C GLN A 33 -2.86 -7.53 1.15
N ARG A 34 -2.77 -6.26 0.74
CA ARG A 34 -2.24 -5.14 1.53
C ARG A 34 -3.31 -4.42 2.34
N GLY A 35 -4.58 -4.84 2.26
CA GLY A 35 -5.71 -4.18 2.93
C GLY A 35 -6.25 -2.96 2.19
N ILE A 36 -5.86 -2.79 0.92
CA ILE A 36 -6.38 -1.74 0.02
C ILE A 36 -7.53 -2.37 -0.75
N GLU A 37 -8.75 -1.99 -0.42
CA GLU A 37 -9.97 -2.61 -0.97
C GLU A 37 -10.84 -1.63 -1.77
N THR A 38 -10.49 -0.33 -1.76
CA THR A 38 -11.26 0.73 -2.40
C THR A 38 -10.41 1.52 -3.37
N PHE A 39 -11.07 2.17 -4.33
CA PHE A 39 -10.43 3.07 -5.29
C PHE A 39 -9.68 4.21 -4.59
N ASP A 40 -10.29 4.85 -3.59
CA ASP A 40 -9.66 5.97 -2.89
C ASP A 40 -8.40 5.54 -2.13
N GLN A 41 -8.45 4.40 -1.43
CA GLN A 41 -7.26 3.84 -0.76
C GLN A 41 -6.15 3.51 -1.76
N ALA A 42 -6.50 2.97 -2.93
CA ALA A 42 -5.51 2.69 -3.97
C ALA A 42 -4.93 3.98 -4.55
N ARG A 43 -5.76 5.01 -4.76
CA ARG A 43 -5.31 6.33 -5.22
C ARG A 43 -4.34 6.96 -4.24
N GLU A 44 -4.66 6.94 -2.95
CA GLU A 44 -3.80 7.45 -1.87
C GLU A 44 -2.48 6.67 -1.81
N PHE A 45 -2.54 5.33 -1.93
CA PHE A 45 -1.35 4.48 -1.95
C PHE A 45 -0.40 4.76 -3.12
N PHE A 46 -0.93 4.95 -4.34
CA PHE A 46 -0.13 5.25 -5.52
C PHE A 46 0.30 6.71 -5.62
N ARG A 47 -0.42 7.62 -4.95
CA ARG A 47 -0.18 9.07 -5.01
C ARG A 47 -0.19 9.68 -3.61
N PRO A 48 0.74 9.28 -2.73
CA PRO A 48 0.85 9.89 -1.42
C PRO A 48 1.29 11.35 -1.57
N THR A 49 0.84 12.19 -0.66
CA THR A 49 1.28 13.57 -0.52
C THR A 49 2.34 13.69 0.58
N LEU A 50 3.06 14.82 0.62
CA LEU A 50 4.00 15.09 1.71
C LEU A 50 3.34 15.11 3.09
N ALA A 51 2.04 15.43 3.16
CA ALA A 51 1.29 15.42 4.42
C ALA A 51 1.05 13.99 4.95
N ASP A 52 1.11 12.98 4.08
CA ASP A 52 0.90 11.57 4.42
C ASP A 52 2.21 10.90 4.92
N LEU A 53 3.36 11.58 4.76
CA LEU A 53 4.63 11.09 5.26
C LEU A 53 4.72 11.25 6.78
N HIS A 54 5.20 10.21 7.46
CA HIS A 54 5.58 10.31 8.86
C HIS A 54 6.68 11.35 9.06
N ASN A 55 6.62 12.06 10.20
CA ASN A 55 7.65 13.01 10.58
C ASN A 55 9.01 12.28 10.68
N PRO A 56 10.01 12.64 9.83
CA PRO A 56 11.32 11.98 9.83
C PRO A 56 12.02 12.07 11.18
N TYR A 57 11.79 13.12 11.97
CA TYR A 57 12.40 13.30 13.30
C TYR A 57 11.96 12.25 14.33
N LEU A 58 10.93 11.46 14.04
CA LEU A 58 10.55 10.30 14.85
C LEU A 58 11.49 9.10 14.64
N MET A 59 12.29 9.11 13.58
CA MET A 59 13.29 8.08 13.33
C MET A 59 14.50 8.27 14.25
N LYS A 60 15.03 7.16 14.74
CA LYS A 60 16.21 7.16 15.62
C LYS A 60 17.39 7.88 14.94
N ASP A 61 18.02 8.80 15.68
CA ASP A 61 19.19 9.58 15.26
C ASP A 61 18.96 10.51 14.04
N MET A 62 17.71 10.87 13.69
CA MET A 62 17.43 11.77 12.57
C MET A 62 18.06 13.16 12.74
N GLU A 63 18.11 13.70 13.95
CA GLU A 63 18.75 14.99 14.25
C GLU A 63 20.24 14.99 13.83
N LYS A 64 20.98 13.94 14.17
CA LYS A 64 22.40 13.77 13.79
C LYS A 64 22.60 13.64 12.28
N ALA A 65 21.60 13.12 11.56
CA ALA A 65 21.66 12.96 10.11
C ALA A 65 21.48 14.30 9.38
N VAL A 66 20.76 15.26 9.96
CA VAL A 66 20.53 16.59 9.37
C VAL A 66 21.72 17.53 9.58
N GLU A 67 22.47 17.37 10.68
CA GLU A 67 23.63 18.21 11.01
C GLU A 67 24.90 17.90 10.19
N ARG A 68 24.94 16.79 9.45
CA ARG A 68 26.07 16.37 8.60
C ARG A 68 25.92 16.81 7.15
#